data_AF-A0A5C7YX49-F1
#
_entry.id   AF-A0A5C7YX49-F1
#
_cell.length_a   1.000
_cell.length_b   1.000
_cell.length_c   1.000
_cell.angle_alpha   90.00
_cell.angle_beta   90.00
_cell.angle_gamma   90.00
#
_symmetry.space_group_name_H-M   'P 1'
#
loop_
_entity.id
_entity.type
_entity.pdbx_description
1 polymer ?
#
loop_
_entity_poly.entity_id
_entity_poly.type
_entity_poly.pdbx_seq_one_letter_code
_entity_poly.pdbx_strand_id
1 'polypeptide(L)'
;MSTIYHYASVSEALIKLREKGFTFDFNQNEEDIILHPENYTINHIYHYEGNSNPDDSATVYGIVSKYGLKGVFVTGTSANSSDKNAEAITKLSIKSKHSTSL
;
A
#
# COMPACT_ATOMS: atom_id res chain seq x y z
N MET A 1 13.17 25.14 21.42
CA MET A 1 13.00 24.44 20.14
C MET A 1 12.55 23.01 20.44
N SER A 2 11.31 22.68 20.13
CA SER A 2 10.81 21.30 20.25
C SER A 2 11.03 20.62 18.91
N THR A 3 11.80 19.54 18.89
CA THR A 3 11.93 18.66 17.74
C THR A 3 10.56 18.01 17.50
N ILE A 4 9.82 18.53 16.53
CA ILE A 4 8.54 17.95 16.10
C ILE A 4 8.89 16.72 15.27
N TYR A 5 9.04 15.58 15.93
CA TYR A 5 9.01 14.31 15.22
C TYR A 5 7.58 14.15 14.69
N HIS A 6 7.38 14.42 13.39
CA HIS A 6 6.24 13.86 12.69
C HIS A 6 6.47 12.36 12.63
N TYR A 7 6.09 11.67 13.70
CA TYR A 7 5.85 10.24 13.69
C TYR A 7 4.68 10.00 12.75
N ALA A 8 4.94 10.11 11.44
CA ALA A 8 3.99 9.80 10.40
C ALA A 8 3.65 8.33 10.58
N SER A 9 2.56 8.08 11.29
CA SER A 9 2.06 6.74 11.52
C SER A 9 1.39 6.28 10.24
N VAL A 10 1.15 4.97 10.12
CA VAL A 10 0.29 4.39 9.07
C VAL A 10 -1.01 5.20 8.93
N SER A 11 -1.57 5.65 10.07
CA SER A 11 -2.73 6.53 10.14
C SER A 11 -2.58 7.85 9.38
N GLU A 12 -1.42 8.52 9.43
CA GLU A 12 -1.19 9.75 8.65
C GLU A 12 -1.13 9.47 7.15
N ALA A 13 -0.54 8.35 6.73
CA ALA A 13 -0.55 7.90 5.34
C ALA A 13 -1.98 7.71 4.83
N LEU A 14 -2.78 7.00 5.63
CA LEU A 14 -4.17 6.71 5.33
C LEU A 14 -5.00 8.00 5.23
N ILE A 15 -4.75 8.97 6.12
CA ILE A 15 -5.40 10.29 6.05
C ILE A 15 -5.01 11.01 4.75
N LYS A 16 -3.71 11.10 4.42
CA LYS A 16 -3.24 11.75 3.19
C LYS A 16 -3.80 11.09 1.92
N LEU A 17 -3.86 9.76 1.92
CA LEU A 17 -4.44 8.99 0.82
C LEU A 17 -5.95 9.22 0.73
N ARG A 18 -6.65 9.25 1.86
CA ARG A 18 -8.08 9.56 1.91
C ARG A 18 -8.37 10.97 1.38
N GLU A 19 -7.58 11.97 1.74
CA GLU A 19 -7.69 13.34 1.20
C GLU A 19 -7.47 13.40 -0.32
N LYS A 20 -6.64 12.49 -0.86
CA LYS A 20 -6.45 12.31 -2.31
C LYS A 20 -7.56 11.49 -3.00
N GLY A 21 -8.56 11.05 -2.25
CA GLY A 21 -9.69 10.26 -2.73
C GLY A 21 -9.45 8.75 -2.75
N PHE A 22 -8.41 8.24 -2.10
CA PHE A 22 -8.19 6.81 -1.91
C PHE A 22 -8.98 6.36 -0.69
N THR A 23 -10.25 6.00 -0.90
CA THR A 23 -11.19 5.67 0.17
C THR A 23 -11.50 4.17 0.27
N PHE A 24 -11.17 3.40 -0.77
CA PHE A 24 -11.44 1.96 -0.80
C PHE A 24 -10.37 1.19 -0.01
N ASP A 25 -10.77 0.16 0.75
CA ASP A 25 -9.82 -0.71 1.44
C ASP A 25 -9.59 -1.99 0.63
N PHE A 26 -8.41 -2.07 0.01
CA PHE A 26 -8.04 -3.23 -0.80
C PHE A 26 -7.48 -4.39 0.04
N ASN A 27 -7.15 -4.20 1.33
CA ASN A 27 -6.74 -5.32 2.17
C ASN A 27 -7.90 -6.31 2.35
N GLN A 28 -9.14 -5.81 2.37
CA GLN A 28 -10.34 -6.66 2.39
C GLN A 28 -10.67 -7.31 1.03
N ASN A 29 -10.00 -6.90 -0.05
CA ASN A 29 -10.27 -7.36 -1.42
C ASN A 29 -8.98 -7.77 -2.14
N GLU A 30 -8.05 -8.36 -1.39
CA GLU A 30 -6.74 -8.77 -1.90
C GLU A 30 -6.82 -9.84 -2.99
N GLU A 31 -7.82 -10.70 -2.92
CA GLU A 31 -8.04 -11.79 -3.88
C GLU A 31 -8.36 -11.29 -5.29
N ASP A 32 -9.10 -10.18 -5.43
CA ASP A 32 -9.35 -9.57 -6.73
C ASP A 32 -8.06 -8.99 -7.34
N ILE A 33 -7.18 -8.44 -6.51
CA ILE A 33 -5.86 -7.96 -6.94
C ILE A 33 -4.98 -9.12 -7.41
N ILE A 34 -5.04 -10.27 -6.73
CA ILE A 34 -4.29 -11.47 -7.11
C ILE A 34 -4.81 -12.06 -8.42
N LEU A 35 -6.13 -12.13 -8.59
CA LEU A 35 -6.80 -12.65 -9.78
C LEU A 35 -6.58 -11.74 -10.99
N HIS A 36 -6.68 -10.43 -10.79
CA HIS A 36 -6.61 -9.43 -11.87
C HIS A 36 -5.62 -8.29 -11.57
N PRO A 37 -4.32 -8.59 -11.35
CA PRO A 37 -3.32 -7.57 -11.02
C PRO A 37 -3.11 -6.56 -12.15
N GLU A 38 -3.47 -6.94 -13.37
CA GLU A 38 -3.47 -6.08 -14.55
C GLU A 38 -4.42 -4.88 -14.41
N ASN A 39 -5.50 -5.03 -13.66
CA ASN A 39 -6.50 -3.99 -13.45
C ASN A 39 -6.05 -2.95 -12.43
N TYR A 40 -4.96 -3.19 -11.72
CA TYR A 40 -4.51 -2.36 -10.60
C TYR A 40 -3.14 -1.76 -10.88
N THR A 41 -2.90 -0.59 -10.31
CA THR A 41 -1.62 0.13 -10.43
C THR A 41 -1.30 0.84 -9.12
N ILE A 42 -0.10 0.62 -8.61
CA ILE A 42 0.40 1.33 -7.44
C ILE A 42 0.79 2.73 -7.88
N ASN A 43 0.16 3.74 -7.27
CA ASN A 43 0.37 5.15 -7.58
C ASN A 43 1.13 5.87 -6.45
N HIS A 44 0.94 5.39 -5.22
CA HIS A 44 1.65 5.91 -4.04
C HIS A 44 2.20 4.77 -3.20
N ILE A 45 3.39 4.97 -2.63
CA ILE A 45 4.02 4.04 -1.70
C ILE A 45 4.54 4.87 -0.54
N TYR A 46 4.15 4.51 0.67
CA TYR A 46 4.59 5.13 1.91
C TYR A 46 5.15 4.04 2.82
N HIS A 47 6.46 4.06 3.06
CA HIS A 47 7.11 3.14 3.98
C HIS A 47 7.27 3.78 5.35
N TYR A 48 7.00 3.02 6.39
CA TYR A 48 7.02 3.42 7.78
C TYR A 48 7.81 2.42 8.60
N GLU A 49 8.77 2.93 9.34
CA GLU A 49 9.52 2.18 10.34
C GLU A 49 8.86 2.43 11.70
N GLY A 50 8.48 1.35 12.37
CA GLY A 50 7.86 1.36 13.67
C GLY A 50 8.79 1.98 14.69
N ASN A 51 8.25 2.92 15.48
CA ASN A 51 9.07 3.67 16.42
C ASN A 51 9.53 2.88 17.64
N SER A 52 8.95 1.70 17.85
CA SER A 52 9.23 0.84 19.01
C SER A 52 10.11 -0.35 18.68
N ASN A 53 10.03 -0.89 17.46
CA ASN A 53 10.83 -2.02 17.03
C ASN A 53 11.36 -1.75 15.61
N PRO A 54 12.68 -1.83 15.36
CA PRO A 54 13.23 -1.74 14.01
C PRO A 54 12.74 -2.88 13.10
N ASP A 55 12.17 -3.93 13.69
CA ASP A 55 11.55 -5.07 13.00
C ASP A 55 10.07 -4.84 12.62
N ASP A 56 9.40 -3.88 13.26
CA ASP A 56 8.02 -3.53 12.92
C ASP A 56 8.08 -2.47 11.83
N SER A 57 7.87 -2.87 10.59
CA SER A 57 7.78 -1.94 9.46
C SER A 57 6.47 -2.15 8.73
N ALA A 58 5.87 -1.06 8.29
CA ALA A 58 4.61 -1.05 7.57
C ALA A 58 4.77 -0.24 6.28
N THR A 59 4.17 -0.72 5.21
CA THR A 59 4.14 -0.03 3.92
C THR A 59 2.69 0.14 3.49
N VAL A 60 2.30 1.38 3.21
CA VAL A 60 0.98 1.75 2.72
C VAL A 60 1.09 2.06 1.22
N TYR A 61 0.36 1.30 0.42
CA TYR A 61 0.24 1.46 -1.02
C TYR A 61 -1.08 2.14 -1.36
N GLY A 62 -1.02 3.23 -2.11
CA GLY A 62 -2.18 3.81 -2.79
C GLY A 62 -2.34 3.14 -4.15
N ILE A 63 -3.37 2.32 -4.29
CA ILE A 63 -3.67 1.55 -5.50
C ILE A 63 -4.82 2.23 -6.25
N VAL A 64 -4.69 2.30 -7.58
CA VAL A 64 -5.73 2.78 -8.48
C VAL A 64 -6.09 1.65 -9.44
N SER A 65 -7.39 1.36 -9.57
CA SER A 65 -7.87 0.43 -10.57
C SER A 65 -8.03 1.11 -11.94
N LYS A 66 -8.00 0.34 -13.02
CA LYS A 66 -8.28 0.81 -14.38
C LYS A 66 -9.68 1.42 -14.54
N TYR A 67 -10.59 1.10 -13.61
CA TYR A 67 -11.95 1.63 -13.56
C TYR A 67 -12.05 2.94 -12.76
N GLY A 68 -10.91 3.47 -12.28
CA GLY A 68 -10.85 4.72 -11.51
C GLY A 68 -11.08 4.54 -10.00
N LEU A 69 -11.22 3.30 -9.51
CA LEU A 69 -11.36 3.03 -8.08
C LEU A 69 -10.03 3.27 -7.38
N LYS A 70 -10.02 4.15 -6.38
CA LYS A 70 -8.82 4.49 -5.61
C LYS A 70 -8.93 3.94 -4.21
N GLY A 71 -7.92 3.21 -3.78
CA GLY A 71 -7.91 2.58 -2.48
C GLY A 71 -6.53 2.39 -1.89
N VAL A 72 -6.52 1.94 -0.65
CA VAL A 72 -5.32 1.75 0.15
C VAL A 72 -5.10 0.28 0.42
N PHE A 73 -3.83 -0.12 0.46
CA PHE A 73 -3.40 -1.47 0.80
C PHE A 73 -2.22 -1.36 1.75
N VAL A 74 -2.23 -2.08 2.86
CA VAL A 74 -1.25 -1.90 3.95
C VAL A 74 -0.59 -3.25 4.22
N THR A 75 0.73 -3.31 4.12
CA THR A 75 1.52 -4.51 4.46
C THR A 75 2.47 -4.23 5.61
N GLY A 76 2.67 -5.15 6.54
CA GLY A 76 3.65 -4.99 7.62
C GLY A 76 3.73 -6.21 8.53
N THR A 77 4.79 -6.27 9.34
CA THR A 77 5.20 -7.45 10.13
C THR A 77 4.12 -7.92 11.12
N SER A 78 3.28 -7.02 11.64
CA SER A 78 2.35 -7.31 12.73
C SER A 78 0.88 -7.52 12.33
N ALA A 79 0.45 -7.16 11.10
CA ALA A 79 -0.98 -7.13 10.76
C ALA A 79 -1.41 -7.88 9.49
N ASN A 80 -0.53 -8.15 8.51
CA ASN A 80 -0.95 -8.70 7.21
C ASN A 80 0.07 -9.69 6.60
N SER A 81 0.70 -10.53 7.43
CA SER A 81 1.51 -11.68 6.95
C SER A 81 0.62 -12.84 6.51
N SER A 82 -0.45 -12.56 5.76
CA SER A 82 -1.13 -13.59 4.99
C SER A 82 -0.35 -13.78 3.69
N ASP A 83 -0.12 -15.02 3.28
CA ASP A 83 0.51 -15.35 1.98
C ASP A 83 -0.13 -14.59 0.81
N LYS A 84 -1.44 -14.33 0.92
CA LYS A 84 -2.22 -13.59 -0.08
C LYS A 84 -1.79 -12.13 -0.23
N ASN A 85 -1.55 -11.38 0.86
CA ASN A 85 -1.15 -9.97 0.75
C ASN A 85 0.24 -9.84 0.11
N ALA A 86 1.15 -10.75 0.48
CA ALA A 86 2.48 -10.82 -0.12
C ALA A 86 2.41 -11.18 -1.61
N GLU A 87 1.53 -12.10 -1.99
CA GLU A 87 1.28 -12.45 -3.39
C GLU A 87 0.71 -11.26 -4.18
N ALA A 88 -0.29 -10.56 -3.64
CA ALA A 88 -0.90 -9.39 -4.27
C ALA A 88 0.15 -8.31 -4.59
N ILE A 89 0.98 -7.93 -3.61
CA ILE A 89 2.06 -6.95 -3.81
C ILE A 89 3.10 -7.45 -4.81
N THR A 90 3.46 -8.74 -4.75
CA THR A 90 4.40 -9.33 -5.71
C THR A 90 3.87 -9.22 -7.14
N LYS A 91 2.60 -9.57 -7.37
CA LYS A 91 1.94 -9.47 -8.69
C LYS A 91 1.89 -8.03 -9.19
N LEU A 92 1.57 -7.07 -8.31
CA LEU A 92 1.54 -5.64 -8.66
C LEU A 92 2.95 -5.09 -8.98
N SER A 93 3.96 -5.48 -8.21
CA SER A 93 5.35 -5.04 -8.38
C SER A 93 5.96 -5.55 -9.69
N ILE A 94 5.64 -6.79 -10.09
CA ILE A 94 6.07 -7.37 -11.36
C ILE A 94 5.52 -6.56 -12.55
N LYS A 95 4.26 -6.11 -12.50
CA LYS A 95 3.67 -5.30 -13.58
C LYS A 95 4.28 -3.91 -13.69
N SER A 96 4.64 -3.28 -12.56
CA SER A 96 5.33 -1.98 -12.57
C SER A 96 6.68 -2.06 -13.29
N LYS A 97 7.37 -3.21 -13.25
CA LYS A 97 8.65 -3.43 -13.93
C LYS A 97 8.52 -3.73 -15.43
N HIS A 98 7.36 -4.17 -15.89
CA HIS A 98 7.13 -4.54 -17.29
C HIS A 98 6.57 -3.39 -18.15
N SER A 99 6.41 -2.19 -17.60
CA SER A 99 5.95 -1.01 -18.38
C SER A 99 7.09 -0.16 -18.95
N THR A 100 8.35 -0.61 -18.85
CA THR A 100 9.50 0.03 -19.50
C THR A 100 9.99 -0.83 -20.67
N SER A 101 9.24 -0.81 -21.77
CA SER A 101 9.81 -1.06 -23.10
C SER A 101 8.82 -0.55 -24.13
N LEU A 102 9.09 0.64 -24.67
CA LEU A 102 8.89 1.08 -26.05
C LEU A 102 9.46 2.49 -26.21
#